data_AF-N9EZS5-F1
#
_entry.id   AF-N9EZS5-F1
#
_cell.length_a   1.000
_cell.length_b   1.000
_cell.length_c   1.000
_cell.angle_alpha   90.00
_cell.angle_beta   90.00
_cell.angle_gamma   90.00
#
_symmetry.space_group_name_H-M   'P 1'
#
loop_
_entity.id
_entity.type
_entity.pdbx_description
1 polymer ?
#
loop_
_entity_poly.entity_id
_entity_poly.type
_entity_poly.pdbx_seq_one_letter_code
_entity_poly.pdbx_strand_id
1 'polypeptide(L)'
;MNIKPNQFNFTTVTLFTACTIASMTLACHPAATPVVPSHYATAPNIYGVQHLNLTSKDTGSTTIRLDDTILRANFQFETHPDSYGVVGSEFTTVNIINLYDIEISDLKGNKYRDFTNYDDHRNINNLIATYIEKNKLTEV
;
A
#
# COMPACT_ATOMS: atom_id res chain seq x y z
N MET A 1 76.14 19.45 -46.71
CA MET A 1 76.56 20.80 -46.29
C MET A 1 75.31 21.67 -46.26
N ASN A 2 75.03 22.57 -45.32
CA ASN A 2 75.63 22.97 -44.05
C ASN A 2 74.60 23.96 -43.45
N ILE A 3 74.06 23.68 -42.25
CA ILE A 3 73.45 24.56 -41.22
C ILE A 3 72.79 25.91 -41.58
N LYS A 4 71.60 26.14 -41.02
CA LYS A 4 71.40 27.05 -39.86
C LYS A 4 69.96 26.98 -39.30
N PRO A 5 69.75 26.69 -38.00
CA PRO A 5 68.50 26.94 -37.31
C PRO A 5 68.53 28.36 -36.70
N ASN A 6 67.44 29.12 -36.83
CA ASN A 6 67.23 30.37 -36.12
C ASN A 6 65.75 30.74 -36.21
N GLN A 7 65.08 31.39 -35.27
CA GLN A 7 65.14 31.53 -33.81
C GLN A 7 63.76 32.10 -33.46
N PHE A 8 63.26 31.82 -32.27
CA PHE A 8 61.99 32.31 -31.75
C PHE A 8 61.80 33.81 -31.99
N ASN A 9 60.69 34.20 -32.64
CA ASN A 9 60.25 35.59 -32.69
C ASN A 9 59.56 35.94 -31.36
N PHE A 10 60.38 36.34 -30.39
CA PHE A 10 59.96 37.13 -29.23
C PHE A 10 59.93 38.61 -29.64
N THR A 11 58.76 39.15 -29.99
CA THR A 11 58.49 40.59 -29.91
C THR A 11 57.02 40.85 -30.24
N THR A 12 56.17 40.92 -29.21
CA THR A 12 55.25 42.06 -29.00
C THR A 12 54.87 42.11 -27.51
N VAL A 13 55.71 42.79 -26.74
CA VAL A 13 55.38 43.37 -25.41
C VAL A 13 55.02 44.83 -25.77
N THR A 14 53.92 45.47 -25.37
CA THR A 14 53.56 45.85 -23.99
C THR A 14 52.24 46.63 -24.02
N LEU A 15 51.52 46.59 -22.89
CA LEU A 15 50.78 47.72 -22.30
C LEU A 15 49.40 48.11 -22.88
N PHE A 16 48.35 47.43 -22.41
CA PHE A 16 47.14 48.15 -21.99
C PHE A 16 46.84 47.84 -20.53
N THR A 17 46.93 48.90 -19.76
CA THR A 17 46.72 49.04 -18.32
C THR A 17 45.25 48.84 -17.93
N ALA A 18 45.06 48.08 -16.85
CA ALA A 18 44.11 48.32 -15.76
C ALA A 18 42.63 48.61 -16.12
N CYS A 19 41.80 47.59 -15.99
CA CYS A 19 40.35 47.60 -15.68
C CYS A 19 39.90 46.12 -15.85
N THR A 20 39.35 45.35 -14.93
CA THR A 20 38.66 45.56 -13.65
C THR A 20 38.61 44.17 -12.98
N ILE A 21 39.44 43.89 -11.97
CA ILE A 21 39.29 42.66 -11.18
C ILE A 21 38.33 42.98 -10.02
N ALA A 22 37.04 43.12 -10.31
CA ALA A 22 36.04 43.39 -9.26
C ALA A 22 34.61 42.92 -9.58
N SER A 23 34.41 41.98 -10.52
CA SER A 23 33.03 41.59 -10.91
C SER A 23 32.86 40.12 -11.30
N MET A 24 33.65 39.20 -10.74
CA MET A 24 33.50 37.77 -11.03
C MET A 24 33.59 36.89 -9.78
N THR A 25 32.80 37.21 -8.76
CA THR A 25 32.52 36.27 -7.64
C THR A 25 31.03 36.12 -7.29
N LEU A 26 30.10 36.70 -8.05
CA LEU A 26 28.65 36.52 -7.82
C LEU A 26 27.96 35.88 -9.02
N ALA A 27 28.23 34.60 -9.32
CA ALA A 27 27.34 33.85 -10.22
C ALA A 27 27.57 32.32 -10.21
N CYS A 28 27.68 31.67 -9.05
CA CYS A 28 27.31 30.24 -8.96
C CYS A 28 27.18 29.79 -7.50
N HIS A 29 26.05 30.12 -6.89
CA HIS A 29 25.53 29.27 -5.82
C HIS A 29 24.35 28.53 -6.47
N PRO A 30 24.47 27.23 -6.83
CA PRO A 30 23.28 26.47 -7.13
C PRO A 30 22.42 26.50 -5.86
N ALA A 31 21.26 27.14 -5.91
CA ALA A 31 20.29 27.02 -4.84
C ALA A 31 20.02 25.52 -4.67
N ALA A 32 20.22 25.00 -3.45
CA ALA A 32 19.85 23.64 -3.15
C ALA A 32 18.35 23.50 -3.45
N THR A 33 18.01 22.74 -4.49
CA THR A 33 16.62 22.36 -4.73
C THR A 33 16.17 21.58 -3.51
N PRO A 34 15.14 22.03 -2.76
CA PRO A 34 14.64 21.24 -1.65
C PRO A 34 14.23 19.88 -2.20
N VAL A 35 14.86 18.83 -1.70
CA VAL A 35 14.40 17.46 -1.92
C VAL A 35 13.07 17.38 -1.19
N VAL A 36 11.98 17.63 -1.91
CA VAL A 36 10.64 17.27 -1.43
C VAL A 36 10.66 15.75 -1.39
N PRO A 37 10.52 15.11 -0.21
CA PRO A 37 10.38 13.67 -0.17
C PRO A 37 9.20 13.33 -1.08
N SER A 38 9.43 12.47 -2.07
CA SER A 38 8.32 11.85 -2.78
C SER A 38 7.63 10.95 -1.77
N HIS A 39 6.70 11.52 -1.02
CA HIS A 39 5.69 10.75 -0.34
C HIS A 39 4.85 10.18 -1.48
N TYR A 40 5.11 8.92 -1.86
CA TYR A 40 4.09 8.17 -2.55
C TYR A 40 2.87 8.19 -1.64
N ALA A 41 1.86 8.97 -2.02
CA ALA A 41 0.55 8.86 -1.43
C ALA A 41 0.01 7.49 -1.87
N THR A 42 0.43 6.43 -1.18
CA THR A 42 -0.22 5.13 -1.28
C THR A 42 -1.63 5.36 -0.81
N ALA A 43 -2.60 5.27 -1.73
CA ALA A 43 -4.00 5.25 -1.35
C ALA A 43 -4.17 4.20 -0.25
N PRO A 44 -4.98 4.47 0.80
CA PRO A 44 -5.22 3.48 1.83
C PRO A 44 -5.75 2.21 1.19
N ASN A 45 -5.10 1.08 1.48
CA ASN A 45 -5.61 -0.22 1.03
C ASN A 45 -7.02 -0.43 1.60
N ILE A 46 -7.95 -0.86 0.75
CA ILE A 46 -9.34 -1.08 1.14
C ILE A 46 -9.52 -2.57 1.37
N TYR A 47 -9.47 -2.97 2.65
CA TYR A 47 -9.76 -4.33 3.11
C TYR A 47 -10.99 -4.33 3.99
N GLY A 48 -11.99 -5.15 3.65
CA GLY A 48 -13.15 -5.31 4.52
C GLY A 48 -14.34 -6.00 3.89
N VAL A 49 -15.28 -6.40 4.75
CA VAL A 49 -16.57 -6.95 4.36
C VAL A 49 -17.40 -5.85 3.69
N GLN A 50 -17.74 -6.03 2.42
CA GLN A 50 -18.66 -5.15 1.70
C GLN A 50 -20.12 -5.55 1.95
N HIS A 51 -20.39 -6.85 1.90
CA HIS A 51 -21.70 -7.41 2.15
C HIS A 51 -21.54 -8.74 2.90
N LEU A 52 -22.39 -8.97 3.88
CA LEU A 52 -22.50 -10.24 4.58
C LEU A 52 -23.96 -10.48 4.90
N ASN A 53 -24.41 -11.70 4.63
CA ASN A 53 -25.78 -12.12 4.87
C ASN A 53 -25.79 -13.52 5.48
N LEU A 54 -26.49 -13.69 6.60
CA LEU A 54 -26.75 -15.00 7.19
C LEU A 54 -27.89 -15.66 6.42
N THR A 55 -27.59 -16.79 5.78
CA THR A 55 -28.56 -17.52 4.95
C THR A 55 -29.34 -18.55 5.77
N SER A 56 -28.82 -18.94 6.94
CA SER A 56 -29.51 -19.78 7.91
C SER A 56 -28.98 -19.53 9.34
N LYS A 57 -29.30 -20.43 10.28
CA LYS A 57 -28.82 -20.36 11.67
C LYS A 57 -27.30 -20.55 11.81
N ASP A 58 -26.67 -21.22 10.86
CA ASP A 58 -25.27 -21.64 10.91
C ASP A 58 -24.54 -21.49 9.56
N THR A 59 -25.16 -20.84 8.57
CA THR A 59 -24.55 -20.56 7.27
C THR A 59 -24.77 -19.13 6.81
N GLY A 60 -23.88 -18.64 5.96
CA GLY A 60 -23.97 -17.32 5.38
C GLY A 60 -23.15 -17.17 4.10
N SER A 61 -23.24 -15.99 3.51
CA SER A 61 -22.48 -15.59 2.33
C SER A 61 -21.84 -14.21 2.57
N THR A 62 -20.67 -14.00 1.98
CA THR A 62 -19.95 -12.73 2.11
C THR A 62 -19.33 -12.28 0.79
N THR A 63 -19.20 -10.97 0.66
CA THR A 63 -18.39 -10.30 -0.36
C THR A 63 -17.40 -9.40 0.36
N ILE A 64 -16.11 -9.66 0.16
CA ILE A 64 -14.98 -8.98 0.80
C ILE A 64 -14.20 -8.24 -0.26
N ARG A 65 -13.86 -6.98 0.03
CA ARG A 65 -12.95 -6.19 -0.78
C ARG A 65 -11.51 -6.44 -0.33
N LEU A 66 -10.65 -6.76 -1.28
CA LEU A 66 -9.21 -6.94 -1.09
C LEU A 66 -8.47 -6.11 -2.16
N ASP A 67 -8.23 -4.83 -1.87
CA ASP A 67 -7.61 -3.87 -2.80
C ASP A 67 -8.29 -3.79 -4.17
N ASP A 68 -7.68 -4.39 -5.19
CA ASP A 68 -8.15 -4.43 -6.57
C ASP A 68 -8.92 -5.71 -6.91
N THR A 69 -9.20 -6.52 -5.89
CA THR A 69 -9.94 -7.78 -6.01
C THR A 69 -11.16 -7.82 -5.09
N ILE A 70 -12.11 -8.66 -5.48
CA ILE A 70 -13.32 -8.96 -4.74
C ILE A 70 -13.33 -10.47 -4.50
N LEU A 71 -13.44 -10.87 -3.23
CA LEU A 71 -13.62 -12.25 -2.82
C LEU A 71 -15.09 -12.46 -2.45
N ARG A 72 -15.73 -13.47 -3.04
CA ARG A 72 -17.07 -13.93 -2.68
C ARG A 72 -16.95 -15.35 -2.17
N ALA A 73 -17.62 -15.66 -1.07
CA ALA A 73 -17.59 -17.00 -0.50
C ALA A 73 -18.84 -17.28 0.32
N ASN A 74 -19.15 -18.56 0.44
CA ASN A 74 -20.08 -19.07 1.43
C ASN A 74 -19.31 -19.54 2.67
N PHE A 75 -19.94 -19.47 3.83
CA PHE A 75 -19.34 -19.88 5.08
C PHE A 75 -20.32 -20.61 5.98
N GLN A 76 -19.78 -21.47 6.83
CA GLN A 76 -20.48 -22.12 7.93
C GLN A 76 -19.88 -21.65 9.25
N PHE A 77 -20.72 -21.39 10.25
CA PHE A 77 -20.30 -20.85 11.52
C PHE A 77 -21.02 -21.50 12.70
N GLU A 78 -20.38 -21.42 13.86
CA GLU A 78 -20.93 -21.82 15.15
C GLU A 78 -20.95 -20.60 16.08
N THR A 79 -21.92 -20.60 17.01
CA THR A 79 -22.06 -19.55 18.02
C THR A 79 -21.93 -20.13 19.41
N HIS A 80 -21.26 -19.39 20.30
CA HIS A 80 -21.02 -19.80 21.67
C HIS A 80 -21.26 -18.60 22.61
N PRO A 81 -21.96 -18.79 23.74
CA PRO A 81 -22.05 -17.74 24.76
C PRO A 81 -20.67 -17.52 25.39
N ASP A 82 -20.32 -16.25 25.60
CA ASP A 82 -19.03 -15.83 26.13
C ASP A 82 -19.20 -14.56 27.00
N SER A 83 -18.18 -14.24 27.80
CA SER A 83 -18.23 -13.14 28.76
C SER A 83 -16.83 -12.58 29.04
N TYR A 84 -16.73 -11.26 29.24
CA TYR A 84 -15.49 -10.64 29.73
C TYR A 84 -15.27 -10.86 31.23
N GLY A 85 -16.09 -11.68 31.89
CA GLY A 85 -15.95 -12.03 33.30
C GLY A 85 -16.49 -10.98 34.27
N VAL A 86 -17.18 -9.95 33.77
CA VAL A 86 -17.91 -8.97 34.59
C VAL A 86 -19.40 -9.02 34.30
N VAL A 87 -20.22 -8.79 35.32
CA VAL A 87 -21.68 -8.84 35.19
C VAL A 87 -22.16 -7.87 34.11
N GLY A 88 -22.97 -8.36 33.17
CA GLY A 88 -23.52 -7.57 32.07
C GLY A 88 -22.60 -7.47 30.84
N SER A 89 -21.51 -8.23 30.81
CA SER A 89 -20.56 -8.29 29.68
C SER A 89 -20.69 -9.56 28.85
N GLU A 90 -21.84 -10.22 28.93
CA GLU A 90 -22.16 -11.41 28.13
C GLU A 90 -22.30 -11.03 26.65
N PHE A 91 -21.77 -11.87 25.77
CA PHE A 91 -21.87 -11.73 24.32
C PHE A 91 -21.87 -13.09 23.64
N THR A 92 -22.16 -13.10 22.34
CA THR A 92 -22.09 -14.32 21.53
C THR A 92 -20.82 -14.28 20.69
N THR A 93 -19.89 -15.20 20.94
CA THR A 93 -18.71 -15.43 20.12
C THR A 93 -19.07 -16.26 18.89
N VAL A 94 -18.45 -15.95 17.76
CA VAL A 94 -18.69 -16.60 16.45
C VAL A 94 -17.40 -17.27 15.98
N ASN A 95 -17.50 -18.53 15.58
CA ASN A 95 -16.39 -19.27 14.98
C ASN A 95 -16.75 -19.72 13.56
N ILE A 96 -15.98 -19.32 12.56
CA ILE A 96 -16.16 -19.80 11.19
C ILE A 96 -15.48 -21.16 11.05
N ILE A 97 -16.28 -22.20 10.88
CA ILE A 97 -15.80 -23.60 10.82
C ILE A 97 -15.52 -24.07 9.39
N ASN A 98 -16.08 -23.40 8.39
CA ASN A 98 -15.83 -23.73 6.99
C ASN A 98 -16.01 -22.51 6.08
N LEU A 99 -15.17 -22.42 5.04
CA LEU A 99 -15.23 -21.43 3.97
C LEU A 99 -15.21 -22.18 2.64
N TYR A 100 -16.19 -21.93 1.78
CA TYR A 100 -16.39 -22.71 0.55
C TYR A 100 -16.97 -21.87 -0.59
N ASP A 101 -16.97 -22.43 -1.80
CA ASP A 101 -17.37 -21.75 -3.04
C ASP A 101 -16.67 -20.40 -3.23
N ILE A 102 -15.35 -20.36 -3.00
CA ILE A 102 -14.55 -19.14 -3.09
C ILE A 102 -14.42 -18.73 -4.56
N GLU A 103 -14.94 -17.54 -4.87
CA GLU A 103 -14.75 -16.87 -6.15
C GLU A 103 -13.95 -15.58 -5.94
N ILE A 104 -12.92 -15.39 -6.76
CA ILE A 104 -12.13 -14.16 -6.76
C ILE A 104 -12.24 -13.50 -8.12
N SER A 105 -12.50 -12.19 -8.13
CA SER A 105 -12.49 -11.38 -9.35
C SER A 105 -11.75 -10.07 -9.17
N ASP A 106 -11.32 -9.45 -10.27
CA ASP A 106 -10.98 -8.03 -10.24
C ASP A 106 -12.25 -7.16 -10.10
N LEU A 107 -12.05 -5.85 -10.09
CA LEU A 107 -13.13 -4.86 -9.99
C LEU A 107 -14.00 -4.77 -11.26
N LYS A 108 -13.52 -5.31 -12.37
CA LYS A 108 -14.20 -5.37 -13.66
C LYS A 108 -14.98 -6.68 -13.81
N GLY A 109 -14.87 -7.61 -12.86
CA GLY A 109 -15.54 -8.91 -12.84
C GLY A 109 -14.75 -10.03 -13.53
N ASN A 110 -13.49 -9.80 -13.94
CA ASN A 110 -12.65 -10.86 -14.48
C ASN A 110 -12.26 -11.83 -13.38
N LYS A 111 -12.60 -13.11 -13.54
CA LYS A 111 -12.35 -14.14 -12.53
C LYS A 111 -10.87 -14.56 -12.51
N TYR A 112 -10.38 -14.80 -11.31
CA TYR A 112 -9.08 -15.43 -11.06
C TYR A 112 -9.27 -16.83 -10.51
N ARG A 113 -8.24 -17.66 -10.68
CA ARG A 113 -8.12 -18.88 -9.87
C ARG A 113 -7.91 -18.45 -8.42
N ASP A 114 -8.46 -19.23 -7.50
CA ASP A 114 -8.16 -19.08 -6.09
C ASP A 114 -6.64 -19.11 -5.85
N PHE A 115 -6.12 -18.02 -5.30
CA PHE A 115 -4.71 -17.84 -4.96
C PHE A 115 -4.50 -17.76 -3.44
N THR A 116 -5.56 -17.97 -2.65
CA THR A 116 -5.50 -17.91 -1.20
C THR A 116 -4.82 -19.14 -0.62
N ASN A 117 -4.16 -18.95 0.51
CA ASN A 117 -3.53 -20.01 1.29
C ASN A 117 -4.20 -20.17 2.66
N TYR A 118 -3.63 -21.04 3.49
CA TYR A 118 -4.13 -21.31 4.84
C TYR A 118 -4.23 -20.05 5.72
N ASP A 119 -3.21 -19.18 5.69
CA ASP A 119 -3.19 -17.96 6.50
C ASP A 119 -4.24 -16.96 6.00
N ASP A 120 -4.43 -16.86 4.69
CA ASP A 120 -5.48 -16.05 4.10
C ASP A 120 -6.87 -16.53 4.55
N HIS A 121 -7.12 -17.84 4.53
CA HIS A 121 -8.38 -18.43 5.00
C HIS A 121 -8.63 -18.12 6.48
N ARG A 122 -7.60 -18.28 7.32
CA ARG A 122 -7.69 -17.93 8.74
C ARG A 122 -8.02 -16.46 8.94
N ASN A 123 -7.40 -15.57 8.18
CA ASN A 123 -7.65 -14.14 8.26
C ASN A 123 -9.05 -13.77 7.76
N ILE A 124 -9.52 -14.39 6.69
CA ILE A 124 -10.89 -14.23 6.17
C ILE A 124 -11.91 -14.70 7.22
N ASN A 125 -11.70 -15.87 7.83
CA ASN A 125 -12.56 -16.40 8.88
C ASN A 125 -12.66 -15.44 10.07
N ASN A 126 -11.52 -14.91 10.55
CA ASN A 126 -11.49 -13.93 11.63
C ASN A 126 -12.21 -12.63 11.25
N LEU A 127 -12.05 -12.16 10.01
CA LEU A 127 -12.72 -10.96 9.51
C LEU A 127 -14.25 -11.14 9.48
N ILE A 128 -14.72 -12.28 8.98
CA ILE A 128 -16.15 -12.62 8.95
C ILE A 128 -16.71 -12.72 10.37
N ALA A 129 -16.06 -13.49 11.26
CA ALA A 129 -16.49 -13.63 12.65
C ALA A 129 -16.58 -12.28 13.37
N THR A 130 -15.50 -11.49 13.31
CA THR A 130 -15.45 -10.15 13.91
C THR A 130 -16.56 -9.24 13.37
N TYR A 131 -16.86 -9.33 12.07
CA TYR A 131 -17.95 -8.55 11.47
C TYR A 131 -19.32 -8.96 12.03
N ILE A 132 -19.58 -10.26 12.16
CA ILE A 132 -20.84 -10.79 12.70
C ILE A 132 -21.01 -10.35 14.15
N GLU A 133 -19.97 -10.49 14.98
CA GLU A 133 -19.97 -10.11 16.40
C GLU A 133 -20.16 -8.61 16.60
N LYS A 134 -19.38 -7.77 15.90
CA LYS A 134 -19.48 -6.31 16.02
C LYS A 134 -20.85 -5.76 15.62
N ASN A 135 -21.50 -6.42 14.67
CA ASN A 135 -22.82 -6.01 14.19
C ASN A 135 -23.97 -6.79 14.86
N LYS A 136 -23.67 -7.66 15.84
CA LYS A 136 -24.68 -8.41 16.62
C LYS A 136 -25.64 -9.23 15.73
N LEU A 137 -25.15 -9.77 14.62
CA LEU A 137 -26.02 -10.41 13.62
C LEU A 137 -26.60 -11.76 14.06
N THR A 138 -26.08 -12.32 15.15
CA THR A 138 -26.50 -13.62 15.72
C THR A 138 -27.13 -13.49 17.11
N GLU A 139 -27.25 -12.26 17.65
CA GLU A 139 -27.94 -12.03 18.92
C GLU A 139 -29.47 -12.15 18.72
N VAL A 140 -30.17 -12.78 19.67
CA VAL A 140 -31.62 -13.02 19.64
C VAL A 140 -32.30 -12.24 20.77
#